data_AF-A0A061QWB9-F1
#
_entry.id   AF-A0A061QWB9-F1
#
_cell.length_a   1.000
_cell.length_b   1.000
_cell.length_c   1.000
_cell.angle_alpha   90.00
_cell.angle_beta   90.00
_cell.angle_gamma   90.00
#
_symmetry.space_group_name_H-M   'P 1'
#
loop_
_entity.id
_entity.type
_entity.pdbx_description
1 polymer ?
#
loop_
_entity_poly.entity_id
_entity_poly.type
_entity_poly.pdbx_seq_one_letter_code
_entity_poly.pdbx_strand_id
1 'polypeptide(L)'
;STTRVKPFICTMPMRLDEGWNQIQFNLSDFTRRAYGTNYIETLRVQIHANCRIRRIYFSDRLYSEEELPPEFKLFLPIQKS
;
A
#
# COMPACT_ATOMS: atom_id res chain seq x y z
N SER A 1 -11.11 12.50 8.22
CA SER A 1 -11.44 11.08 8.00
C SER A 1 -10.85 10.28 9.15
N THR A 2 -11.61 9.43 9.84
CA THR A 2 -11.22 8.91 11.16
C THR A 2 -10.94 7.42 11.12
N THR A 3 -9.79 6.98 11.66
CA THR A 3 -9.48 5.55 11.84
C THR A 3 -10.43 4.93 12.86
N ARG A 4 -10.98 3.75 12.54
CA ARG A 4 -11.89 3.00 13.43
C ARG A 4 -11.38 1.57 13.61
N VAL A 5 -11.12 1.18 14.85
CA VAL A 5 -10.68 -0.16 15.21
C VAL A 5 -11.85 -0.94 15.82
N LYS A 6 -12.17 -2.10 15.24
CA LYS A 6 -13.10 -3.10 15.75
C LYS A 6 -12.34 -4.42 15.90
N PRO A 7 -12.80 -5.39 16.71
CA PRO A 7 -12.05 -6.63 17.00
C PRO A 7 -11.52 -7.39 15.77
N PHE A 8 -12.23 -7.36 14.64
CA PHE A 8 -11.84 -8.07 13.42
C PHE A 8 -11.58 -7.15 12.23
N ILE A 9 -11.83 -5.84 12.37
CA ILE A 9 -11.80 -4.90 11.25
C ILE A 9 -11.20 -3.57 11.72
N CYS A 10 -10.11 -3.14 11.08
CA CYS A 10 -9.57 -1.80 11.20
C CYS A 10 -9.85 -1.04 9.91
N THR A 11 -10.60 0.06 9.98
CA THR A 11 -10.87 0.94 8.86
C THR A 11 -9.96 2.16 8.95
N MET A 12 -9.06 2.30 7.98
CA MET A 12 -8.13 3.42 7.89
C MET A 12 -8.44 4.23 6.63
N PRO A 13 -8.69 5.53 6.76
CA PRO A 13 -8.93 6.37 5.60
C PRO A 13 -7.62 6.66 4.87
N MET A 14 -7.68 6.62 3.53
CA MET A 14 -6.56 6.95 2.68
C MET A 14 -6.80 8.30 2.01
N ARG A 15 -5.74 9.10 1.92
CA ARG A 15 -5.71 10.29 1.09
C ARG A 15 -4.85 9.97 -0.13
N LEU A 16 -5.37 10.30 -1.30
CA LEU A 16 -4.69 10.12 -2.58
C LEU A 16 -4.46 11.50 -3.19
N ASP A 17 -3.32 11.66 -3.86
CA ASP A 17 -3.00 12.84 -4.65
C ASP A 17 -3.47 12.65 -6.10
N GLU A 18 -3.47 13.72 -6.88
CA GLU A 18 -3.86 13.66 -8.29
C GLU A 18 -2.86 12.81 -9.10
N GLY A 19 -3.37 11.88 -9.91
CA GLY A 19 -2.57 11.03 -10.80
C GLY A 19 -2.19 9.66 -10.21
N TRP A 20 -0.98 9.19 -10.53
CA TRP A 20 -0.50 7.88 -10.10
C TRP A 20 0.11 7.95 -8.70
N ASN A 21 -0.47 7.19 -7.77
CA ASN A 21 -0.02 7.13 -6.38
C ASN A 21 0.71 5.82 -6.10
N GLN A 22 1.88 5.89 -5.47
CA GLN A 22 2.55 4.72 -4.89
C GLN A 22 2.22 4.65 -3.40
N ILE A 23 1.29 3.76 -3.05
CA ILE A 23 0.86 3.56 -1.66
C ILE A 23 1.62 2.37 -1.08
N GLN A 24 2.14 2.54 0.13
CA GLN A 24 2.85 1.48 0.84
C GLN A 24 2.15 1.22 2.17
N PHE A 25 1.80 -0.03 2.43
CA PHE A 25 1.18 -0.44 3.67
C PHE A 25 2.17 -1.22 4.52
N ASN A 26 2.55 -0.65 5.66
CA ASN A 26 3.31 -1.38 6.66
C ASN A 26 2.37 -2.26 7.49
N LEU A 27 2.13 -3.48 7.01
CA LEU A 27 1.20 -4.43 7.64
C LEU A 27 1.63 -4.81 9.07
N SER A 28 2.94 -4.90 9.34
CA SER A 28 3.45 -5.22 10.66
C SER A 28 3.22 -4.10 11.67
N ASP A 29 3.42 -2.85 11.27
CA ASP A 29 3.15 -1.73 12.16
C ASP A 29 1.65 -1.49 12.35
N PHE A 30 0.83 -1.69 11.31
CA PHE A 30 -0.63 -1.54 11.43
C PHE A 30 -1.27 -2.59 12.34
N THR A 31 -0.89 -3.86 12.23
CA THR A 31 -1.38 -4.92 13.12
C THR A 31 -0.98 -4.66 14.57
N ARG A 32 0.26 -4.24 14.80
CA ARG A 32 0.75 -3.90 16.14
C ARG A 32 0.03 -2.70 16.74
N ARG A 33 -0.21 -1.64 15.96
CA ARG A 33 -0.92 -0.44 16.46
C ARG A 33 -2.42 -0.67 16.66
N ALA A 34 -3.07 -1.45 15.81
CA ALA A 34 -4.51 -1.68 15.90
C ALA A 34 -4.87 -2.71 16.99
N TYR A 35 -4.08 -3.79 17.13
CA TYR A 35 -4.45 -4.94 17.96
C TYR A 35 -3.40 -5.35 18.99
N GLY A 36 -2.20 -4.75 18.98
CA GLY A 36 -1.12 -5.11 19.90
C GLY A 36 -0.42 -6.44 19.56
N THR A 37 -0.68 -7.02 18.39
CA THR A 37 -0.12 -8.32 17.96
C THR A 37 0.84 -8.14 16.78
N ASN A 38 1.69 -9.14 16.55
CA ASN A 38 2.62 -9.14 15.41
C ASN A 38 1.94 -9.65 14.14
N TYR A 39 2.34 -9.10 13.00
CA TYR A 39 1.97 -9.62 11.68
C TYR A 39 2.70 -10.94 11.39
N ILE A 40 1.98 -11.90 10.81
CA ILE A 40 2.52 -13.21 10.43
C ILE A 40 2.41 -13.37 8.91
N GLU A 41 1.18 -13.40 8.39
CA GLU A 41 0.92 -13.60 6.97
C GLU A 41 -0.33 -12.83 6.51
N THR A 42 -0.43 -12.59 5.19
CA THR A 42 -1.63 -12.05 4.56
C THR A 42 -2.38 -13.17 3.85
N LEU A 43 -3.60 -13.46 4.31
CA LEU A 43 -4.43 -14.52 3.72
C LEU A 43 -5.12 -14.10 2.41
N ARG A 44 -5.49 -12.82 2.28
CA ARG A 44 -6.25 -12.32 1.13
C ARG A 44 -6.08 -10.82 0.96
N VAL A 45 -5.93 -10.39 -0.30
CA VAL A 45 -6.03 -8.99 -0.72
C VAL A 45 -7.28 -8.83 -1.58
N GLN A 46 -8.12 -7.85 -1.27
CA GLN A 46 -9.31 -7.50 -2.05
C GLN A 46 -9.26 -6.02 -2.41
N ILE A 47 -9.58 -5.71 -3.68
CA ILE A 47 -9.58 -4.35 -4.21
C ILE A 47 -10.94 -4.12 -4.86
N HIS A 48 -11.56 -3.01 -4.51
CA HIS A 48 -12.87 -2.62 -5.02
C HIS A 48 -12.73 -1.78 -6.30
N ALA A 49 -13.85 -1.54 -7.00
CA ALA A 49 -13.88 -0.80 -8.26
C ALA A 49 -13.43 0.66 -8.13
N ASN A 50 -13.37 1.38 -9.26
CA ASN A 50 -12.94 2.79 -9.38
C ASN A 50 -11.46 3.05 -9.07
N CYS A 51 -10.58 2.10 -9.34
CA CYS A 51 -9.13 2.29 -9.29
C CYS A 51 -8.45 1.74 -10.54
N ARG A 52 -7.34 2.37 -10.96
CA ARG A 52 -6.45 1.84 -12.01
C ARG A 52 -5.18 1.32 -11.35
N ILE A 53 -4.95 0.02 -11.45
CA ILE A 53 -3.81 -0.66 -10.83
C ILE A 53 -2.72 -0.84 -11.88
N ARG A 54 -1.50 -0.43 -11.57
CA ARG A 54 -0.32 -0.73 -12.39
C ARG A 54 0.40 -1.97 -11.89
N ARG A 55 0.71 -2.01 -10.59
CA ARG A 55 1.47 -3.08 -9.93
C ARG A 55 1.06 -3.22 -8.48
N ILE A 56 1.09 -4.45 -7.98
CA ILE A 56 0.91 -4.80 -6.57
C ILE A 56 1.97 -5.84 -6.25
N TYR A 57 2.72 -5.62 -5.19
CA TYR A 57 3.75 -6.54 -4.74
C TYR A 57 3.86 -6.48 -3.21
N PHE A 58 4.35 -7.56 -2.62
CA PHE A 58 4.78 -7.58 -1.23
C PHE A 58 6.28 -7.32 -1.18
N SER A 59 6.73 -6.63 -0.14
CA SER A 59 8.14 -6.36 0.11
C SER A 59 8.44 -6.51 1.60
N ASP A 60 9.50 -7.23 1.94
CA ASP A 60 9.90 -7.46 3.34
C ASP A 60 10.43 -6.18 4.01
N ARG A 61 10.98 -5.25 3.21
CA ARG A 61 11.49 -3.96 3.66
C ARG A 61 11.02 -2.83 2.75
N LEU A 62 11.03 -1.61 3.28
CA LEU A 62 10.90 -0.39 2.49
C LEU A 62 12.15 -0.27 1.60
N TYR A 63 12.03 -0.68 0.33
CA TYR A 63 13.05 -0.41 -0.68
C TYR A 63 12.90 1.03 -1.16
N SER A 64 13.99 1.80 -1.13
CA SER A 64 14.06 3.11 -1.77
C SER A 64 13.99 2.95 -3.29
N GLU A 65 13.61 4.01 -4.01
CA GLU A 65 13.55 3.98 -5.48
C GLU A 65 14.84 3.48 -6.11
N GLU A 66 16.00 3.77 -5.54
CA GLU A 66 17.31 3.36 -6.07
C GLU A 66 17.53 1.85 -6.08
N GLU A 67 17.02 1.14 -5.06
CA GLU A 67 17.16 -0.31 -4.92
C GLU A 67 16.10 -1.10 -5.70
N LEU A 68 15.04 -0.44 -6.16
CA LEU A 68 13.98 -1.09 -6.93
C LEU A 68 14.50 -1.41 -8.35
N PRO A 69 14.36 -2.67 -8.82
CA PRO A 69 14.65 -2.99 -10.21
C PRO A 69 13.88 -2.05 -11.16
N PRO A 70 14.39 -1.75 -12.36
CA PRO A 70 13.74 -0.84 -13.32
C PRO A 70 12.28 -1.22 -13.60
N GLU A 71 11.95 -2.50 -13.49
CA GLU A 71 10.61 -3.05 -13.66
C GLU A 71 9.63 -2.63 -12.56
N PHE A 72 10.09 -2.15 -11.41
CA PHE A 72 9.25 -1.69 -10.29
C PHE A 72 9.28 -0.17 -10.10
N LYS A 73 10.23 0.52 -10.74
CA LYS A 73 10.27 2.00 -10.76
C LYS A 73 9.05 2.58 -11.47
N LEU A 74 8.48 3.62 -10.87
CA LEU A 74 7.31 4.32 -11.40
C LEU A 74 7.75 5.33 -12.47
N PHE A 75 8.09 4.84 -13.66
CA PHE A 75 8.32 5.75 -14.79
C PHE A 75 6.99 6.37 -15.20
N LEU A 76 6.84 7.67 -14.99
CA LEU A 76 5.81 8.47 -15.64
C LEU A 76 6.03 8.36 -17.17
N PRO A 77 4.97 8.20 -17.97
CA PRO A 77 5.13 8.23 -19.42
C PRO A 77 5.74 9.58 -19.80
N ILE A 78 6.86 9.54 -20.52
CA ILE A 78 7.50 10.71 -21.11
C ILE A 78 6.41 11.38 -21.97
N GLN A 79 6.03 12.61 -21.63
CA GLN A 79 5.20 13.42 -22.54
C GLN A 79 6.03 13.59 -23.81
N LYS A 80 5.64 12.89 -24.88
CA LYS A 80 6.10 13.24 -26.23
C LYS A 80 5.46 14.59 -26.55
N SER A 81 6.24 15.66 -26.50
CA SER A 81 5.94 16.90 -27.22
C SER A 81 5.94 16.64 -28.72
#